data_AF-A0A1V5P7I8-F1
#
_entry.id   AF-A0A1V5P7I8-F1
#
_cell.length_a   1.000
_cell.length_b   1.000
_cell.length_c   1.000
_cell.angle_alpha   90.00
_cell.angle_beta   90.00
_cell.angle_gamma   90.00
#
_symmetry.space_group_name_H-M   'P 1'
#
loop_
_entity.id
_entity.type
_entity.pdbx_description
1 polymer ?
#
loop_
_entity_poly.entity_id
_entity_poly.type
_entity_poly.pdbx_seq_one_letter_code
_entity_poly.pdbx_strand_id
1 'polypeptide(L)'
;MTAESLASLAGVVLSLMFSYVPGLRDRFETLSPTYKRLVMLACLLFVAIAVLALSCANLWSFVQCDKAGILQLVEVFVAAAVANQGAYLLTKPESHG
;
A
#
# COMPACT_ATOMS: atom_id res chain seq x y z
N MET A 1 1.01 -14.14 -4.33
CA MET A 1 0.14 -12.93 -4.31
C MET A 1 0.43 -12.05 -5.53
N THR A 2 -0.53 -11.25 -6.01
CA THR A 2 -0.34 -10.28 -7.12
C THR A 2 -0.31 -8.82 -6.63
N ALA A 3 0.09 -7.87 -7.49
CA ALA A 3 0.13 -6.44 -7.16
C ALA A 3 -1.27 -5.86 -6.86
N GLU A 4 -2.28 -6.30 -7.61
CA GLU A 4 -3.68 -5.93 -7.43
C GLU A 4 -4.22 -6.43 -6.09
N SER A 5 -3.85 -7.66 -5.71
CA SER A 5 -4.25 -8.24 -4.43
C SER A 5 -3.60 -7.54 -3.24
N LEU A 6 -2.34 -7.13 -3.38
CA LEU A 6 -1.64 -6.36 -2.35
C LEU A 6 -2.24 -4.95 -2.21
N ALA A 7 -2.50 -4.29 -3.35
CA ALA A 7 -3.10 -2.97 -3.38
C ALA A 7 -4.54 -2.97 -2.82
N SER A 8 -5.33 -4.02 -3.11
CA SER A 8 -6.69 -4.14 -2.57
C SER A 8 -6.69 -4.33 -1.05
N LEU A 9 -5.80 -5.17 -0.50
CA LEU A 9 -5.60 -5.30 0.94
C LEU A 9 -5.19 -3.97 1.59
N ALA A 10 -4.25 -3.24 0.97
CA ALA A 10 -3.86 -1.91 1.45
C ALA A 10 -5.02 -0.91 1.42
N GLY A 11 -5.85 -0.94 0.37
CA GLY A 11 -7.06 -0.12 0.27
C GLY A 11 -8.08 -0.43 1.37
N VAL A 12 -8.30 -1.71 1.68
CA VAL A 12 -9.15 -2.14 2.81
C VAL A 12 -8.59 -1.62 4.14
N VAL A 13 -7.29 -1.77 4.38
CA VAL A 13 -6.64 -1.27 5.60
C VAL A 13 -6.78 0.25 5.72
N LEU A 14 -6.51 1.00 4.66
CA LEU A 14 -6.68 2.47 4.64
C LEU A 14 -8.14 2.88 4.90
N SER A 15 -9.10 2.20 4.27
CA SER A 15 -10.52 2.46 4.46
C SER A 15 -10.94 2.28 5.92
N LEU A 16 -10.50 1.18 6.54
CA LEU A 16 -10.75 0.93 7.96
C LEU A 16 -10.06 1.98 8.84
N MET A 17 -8.80 2.31 8.57
CA MET A 17 -8.07 3.33 9.31
C MET A 17 -8.78 4.68 9.27
N PHE A 18 -9.21 5.15 8.08
CA PHE A 18 -9.91 6.41 7.97
C PHE A 18 -11.33 6.40 8.55
N SER A 19 -11.96 5.22 8.65
CA SER A 19 -13.31 5.09 9.22
C SER A 19 -13.30 5.03 10.75
N TYR A 20 -12.30 4.36 11.34
CA TYR A 20 -12.30 4.05 12.78
C TYR A 20 -11.28 4.85 13.59
N VAL A 21 -10.27 5.47 12.98
CA VAL A 21 -9.29 6.30 13.69
C VAL A 21 -9.77 7.77 13.67
N PRO A 22 -10.26 8.31 14.80
CA PRO A 22 -10.80 9.66 14.85
C PRO A 22 -9.71 10.70 14.51
N GLY A 23 -10.06 11.65 13.65
CA GLY A 23 -9.16 12.73 13.22
C GLY A 23 -8.05 12.33 12.24
N LEU A 24 -7.89 11.04 11.90
CA LEU A 24 -6.87 10.61 10.95
C LEU A 24 -7.11 11.18 9.54
N ARG A 25 -8.37 11.13 9.09
CA ARG A 25 -8.76 11.67 7.77
C ARG A 25 -8.45 13.16 7.67
N ASP A 26 -8.86 13.95 8.66
CA ASP A 26 -8.67 15.39 8.66
C ASP A 26 -7.16 15.74 8.65
N ARG A 27 -6.35 15.01 9.42
CA ARG A 27 -4.88 15.15 9.39
C ARG A 27 -4.31 14.78 8.02
N PHE A 28 -4.76 13.69 7.43
CA PHE A 28 -4.32 13.26 6.10
C PHE A 28 -4.66 14.31 5.03
N GLU A 29 -5.84 14.95 5.11
CA GLU A 29 -6.27 15.98 4.18
C GLU A 29 -5.35 17.21 4.18
N THR A 30 -4.79 17.59 5.34
CA THR A 30 -3.84 18.71 5.46
C THR A 30 -2.45 18.43 4.88
N LEU A 31 -2.13 17.18 4.56
CA LEU A 31 -0.81 16.83 4.01
C LEU A 31 -0.66 17.31 2.56
N SER A 32 0.57 17.69 2.21
CA SER A 32 0.91 17.98 0.82
C SER A 32 0.73 16.73 -0.07
N PRO A 33 0.51 16.89 -1.39
CA PRO A 33 0.37 15.76 -2.30
C PRO A 33 1.54 14.76 -2.25
N THR A 34 2.75 15.23 -1.97
CA THR A 34 3.95 14.38 -1.81
C THR A 34 3.85 13.53 -0.56
N TYR A 35 3.49 14.12 0.58
CA TYR A 35 3.35 13.39 1.84
C TYR A 35 2.17 12.40 1.80
N LYS A 36 1.06 12.75 1.15
CA LYS A 36 -0.06 11.82 0.94
C LYS A 36 0.39 10.55 0.20
N ARG A 37 1.23 10.70 -0.83
CA ARG A 37 1.80 9.55 -1.56
C ARG A 37 2.76 8.73 -0.72
N LEU A 38 3.57 9.37 0.11
CA LEU A 38 4.47 8.66 1.03
C LEU A 38 3.68 7.83 2.04
N VAL A 39 2.58 8.37 2.59
CA VAL A 39 1.68 7.62 3.49
C VAL A 39 1.05 6.42 2.79
N MET A 40 0.58 6.58 1.54
CA MET A 40 0.05 5.44 0.77
C MET A 40 1.11 4.36 0.51
N LEU A 41 2.34 4.75 0.18
CA LEU A 41 3.46 3.82 -0.01
C LEU A 41 3.85 3.12 1.30
N ALA A 42 3.86 3.85 2.41
CA ALA A 42 4.12 3.28 3.73
C ALA A 42 3.04 2.27 4.14
N CYS A 43 1.76 2.55 3.84
CA CYS A 43 0.68 1.61 4.09
C CYS A 43 0.85 0.33 3.24
N LEU A 44 1.17 0.47 1.95
CA LEU A 44 1.44 -0.66 1.07
C LEU A 44 2.61 -1.53 1.60
N LEU A 45 3.68 -0.90 2.06
CA LEU A 45 4.83 -1.59 2.65
C LEU A 45 4.44 -2.31 3.95
N PHE A 46 3.67 -1.64 4.81
CA PHE A 46 3.17 -2.23 6.04
C PHE A 46 2.33 -3.49 5.76
N VAL A 47 1.43 -3.45 4.78
CA VAL A 47 0.63 -4.62 4.39
C VAL A 47 1.50 -5.73 3.80
N ALA A 48 2.50 -5.40 2.98
CA ALA A 48 3.43 -6.40 2.46
C ALA A 48 4.18 -7.14 3.59
N ILE A 49 4.69 -6.39 4.59
CA ILE A 49 5.36 -6.96 5.76
C ILE A 49 4.39 -7.81 6.59
N ALA A 50 3.17 -7.32 6.84
CA ALA A 50 2.17 -8.05 7.61
C ALA A 50 1.80 -9.37 6.92
N VAL A 51 1.62 -9.36 5.60
CA VAL A 51 1.34 -10.55 4.80
C VAL A 51 2.49 -11.56 4.89
N LEU A 52 3.75 -11.11 4.80
CA LEU A 52 4.91 -11.98 4.97
C LEU A 52 4.98 -12.57 6.38
N ALA A 53 4.82 -11.74 7.41
CA ALA A 53 4.88 -12.17 8.81
C ALA A 53 3.77 -13.20 9.13
N LEU A 54 2.54 -12.94 8.69
CA LEU A 54 1.41 -13.87 8.84
C LEU A 54 1.65 -15.18 8.09
N SER A 55 2.29 -15.11 6.92
CA SER A 55 2.62 -16.30 6.14
C SER A 55 3.72 -17.15 6.81
N CYS A 56 4.76 -16.50 7.33
CA CYS A 56 5.81 -17.17 8.08
C CYS A 56 5.35 -17.70 9.45
N ALA A 57 4.30 -17.12 10.04
CA ALA A 57 3.68 -17.61 11.26
C ALA A 57 2.71 -18.79 11.02
N ASN A 58 2.55 -19.27 9.78
CA ASN A 58 1.57 -20.29 9.39
C ASN A 58 0.11 -19.93 9.74
N LEU A 59 -0.20 -18.64 9.88
CA LEU A 59 -1.57 -18.18 10.13
C LEU A 59 -2.37 -18.11 8.83
N TRP A 60 -1.71 -17.71 7.74
CA TRP A 60 -2.26 -17.65 6.38
C TRP A 60 -1.19 -18.03 5.34
N SER A 61 -1.58 -18.27 4.09
CA SER A 61 -0.66 -18.70 3.02
C SER A 61 -0.76 -17.80 1.78
N PHE A 62 -0.49 -16.50 1.95
CA PHE A 62 -0.51 -15.55 0.83
C PHE A 62 0.75 -15.59 -0.02
N VAL A 63 1.89 -15.87 0.62
CA VAL A 63 3.24 -15.91 0.05
C VAL A 63 3.99 -17.07 0.70
N GLN A 64 4.86 -17.73 -0.05
CA GLN A 64 5.73 -18.76 0.50
C GLN A 64 6.76 -18.12 1.45
N CYS A 65 6.95 -18.68 2.64
CA CYS A 65 7.97 -18.22 3.59
C CYS A 65 9.35 -18.81 3.23
N ASP A 66 9.83 -18.49 2.03
CA ASP A 66 11.14 -18.86 1.53
C ASP A 66 11.76 -17.70 0.73
N LYS A 67 13.00 -17.88 0.26
CA LYS A 67 13.71 -16.84 -0.51
C LYS A 67 12.95 -16.46 -1.78
N ALA A 68 12.35 -17.43 -2.46
CA ALA A 68 11.63 -17.20 -3.71
C ALA A 68 10.36 -16.37 -3.47
N GLY A 69 9.57 -16.71 -2.44
CA GLY A 69 8.37 -15.98 -2.05
C GLY A 69 8.67 -14.56 -1.58
N ILE A 70 9.76 -14.36 -0.82
CA ILE A 70 10.20 -13.03 -0.41
C ILE A 70 10.58 -12.17 -1.63
N LEU A 71 11.36 -12.70 -2.56
CA LEU A 71 11.74 -11.98 -3.79
C LEU A 71 10.50 -11.64 -4.64
N GLN A 72 9.58 -12.59 -4.80
CA GLN A 72 8.31 -12.36 -5.49
C GLN A 72 7.51 -11.24 -4.81
N LEU A 73 7.45 -11.22 -3.48
CA LEU A 73 6.74 -10.18 -2.75
C LEU A 73 7.38 -8.80 -2.93
N VAL A 74 8.72 -8.73 -3.00
CA VAL A 74 9.44 -7.48 -3.30
C VAL A 74 9.11 -6.99 -4.70
N GLU A 75 9.11 -7.87 -5.71
CA GLU A 75 8.72 -7.52 -7.09
C GLU A 75 7.27 -6.99 -7.15
N VAL A 76 6.35 -7.69 -6.46
CA VAL A 76 4.94 -7.29 -6.35
C VAL A 76 4.78 -5.94 -5.66
N PHE A 77 5.53 -5.69 -4.58
CA PHE A 77 5.54 -4.40 -3.88
C PHE A 77 6.03 -3.27 -4.80
N VAL A 78 7.13 -3.49 -5.53
CA VAL A 78 7.67 -2.50 -6.46
C VAL A 78 6.66 -2.21 -7.58
N ALA A 79 6.06 -3.25 -8.17
CA ALA A 79 5.03 -3.08 -9.20
C ALA A 79 3.83 -2.26 -8.70
N ALA A 80 3.31 -2.59 -7.50
CA ALA A 80 2.21 -1.87 -6.88
C ALA A 80 2.60 -0.41 -6.51
N ALA A 81 3.82 -0.17 -6.04
CA ALA A 81 4.33 1.16 -5.73
C ALA A 81 4.45 2.03 -6.99
N VAL A 82 4.98 1.46 -8.09
CA VAL A 82 5.05 2.14 -9.39
C VAL A 82 3.66 2.47 -9.90
N ALA A 83 2.71 1.52 -9.83
CA ALA A 83 1.33 1.77 -10.24
C ALA A 83 0.66 2.89 -9.42
N ASN A 84 0.83 2.88 -8.10
CA ASN A 84 0.27 3.90 -7.20
C ASN A 84 0.84 5.30 -7.49
N GLN A 85 2.14 5.41 -7.78
CA GLN A 85 2.76 6.69 -8.15
C GLN A 85 2.40 7.12 -9.58
N GLY A 86 2.31 6.17 -10.52
CA GLY A 86 1.92 6.41 -11.90
C GLY A 86 0.50 6.97 -12.01
N ALA A 87 -0.45 6.43 -11.23
CA ALA A 87 -1.81 6.94 -11.16
C ALA A 87 -1.84 8.44 -10.81
N TYR A 88 -1.01 8.89 -9.86
CA TYR A 88 -0.93 10.31 -9.53
C TYR A 88 -0.46 11.16 -10.72
N LEU A 89 0.52 10.70 -11.50
CA LEU A 89 0.98 11.45 -12.67
C LEU A 89 -0.14 11.60 -13.71
N LEU A 90 -1.00 10.58 -13.83
CA LEU A 90 -2.15 10.59 -14.74
C LEU A 90 -3.31 11.46 -14.23
N THR A 91 -3.52 11.51 -12.91
CA THR A 91 -4.65 12.23 -12.30
C THR A 91 -4.26 13.59 -11.72
N LYS A 92 -3.01 14.02 -11.90
CA LYS A 92 -2.56 15.34 -11.44
C LYS A 92 -3.39 16.40 -12.17
N PRO A 93 -4.09 17.31 -11.47
CA PRO A 93 -4.83 18.38 -12.12
C PRO A 93 -3.87 19.26 -12.96
N GLU A 94 -4.28 19.64 -14.16
CA GLU A 94 -3.59 20.68 -14.92
C GLU A 94 -3.55 21.95 -14.07
N SER A 95 -2.36 22.52 -13.90
CA SER A 95 -2.22 23.87 -13.35
C SER A 95 -2.69 24.84 -14.43
N HIS A 96 -3.97 25.24 -14.40
CA HIS A 96 -4.37 26.48 -15.04
C HIS A 96 -3.66 27.62 -14.28
N GLY A 97 -2.57 28.10 -14.87
CA GLY A 97 -1.90 29.33 -14.47
C GLY A 97 -2.72 30.56 -14.85
#